data_AF-A0A920AX34-F1
#
_entry.id   AF-A0A920AX34-F1
#
_cell.length_a   1.000
_cell.length_b   1.000
_cell.length_c   1.000
_cell.angle_alpha   90.00
_cell.angle_beta   90.00
_cell.angle_gamma   90.00
#
_symmetry.space_group_name_H-M   'P 1'
#
loop_
_entity.id
_entity.type
_entity.pdbx_description
1 polymer ?
#
loop_
_entity_poly.entity_id
_entity_poly.type
_entity_poly.pdbx_seq_one_letter_code
_entity_poly.pdbx_strand_id
1 'polypeptide(L)'
;MALDYSTKHGVATSIGHSPVSALIDPNAGSKNSIAEALTNIIWAPIENGLKGVSLSANWMWPCKNEGEDARLYKAVESVSKFAIELGINIPTGKDSLSMNQKYENLEVKSPGTVIVSATAHCNNISNIIEPVFKLDKGSIFYINLSSDDFKLGGSAFSQIIGNIGNNTPTINDSKYFVNVFETIQK
;
A
#
# COMPACT_ATOMS: atom_id res chain seq x y z
N MET A 1 -8.71 -16.00 -5.26
CA MET A 1 -8.75 -17.45 -4.97
C MET A 1 -10.20 -17.89 -4.86
N ALA A 2 -10.64 -18.94 -5.56
CA ALA A 2 -12.00 -19.48 -5.38
C ALA A 2 -12.15 -20.11 -3.99
N LEU A 3 -13.32 -19.94 -3.35
CA LEU A 3 -13.59 -20.53 -2.04
C LEU A 3 -14.02 -22.00 -2.11
N ASP A 4 -14.70 -22.37 -3.19
CA ASP A 4 -15.21 -23.71 -3.43
C ASP A 4 -15.40 -23.97 -4.94
N TYR A 5 -15.87 -25.16 -5.31
CA TYR A 5 -16.08 -25.57 -6.71
C TYR A 5 -17.48 -25.27 -7.27
N SER A 6 -18.42 -24.88 -6.41
CA SER A 6 -19.85 -24.75 -6.69
C SER A 6 -20.33 -23.31 -6.81
N THR A 7 -19.58 -22.35 -6.27
CA THR A 7 -19.94 -20.93 -6.24
C THR A 7 -18.93 -20.08 -7.00
N LYS A 8 -19.29 -18.83 -7.24
CA LYS A 8 -18.39 -17.84 -7.85
C LYS A 8 -17.64 -17.01 -6.80
N HIS A 9 -17.82 -17.32 -5.52
CA HIS A 9 -17.21 -16.55 -4.45
C HIS A 9 -15.72 -16.88 -4.32
N GLY A 10 -14.97 -15.90 -3.83
CA GLY A 10 -13.55 -16.04 -3.63
C GLY A 10 -13.01 -15.13 -2.54
N VAL A 11 -11.71 -15.23 -2.33
CA VAL A 11 -10.93 -14.28 -1.54
C VAL A 11 -10.02 -13.52 -2.49
N ALA A 12 -10.12 -12.20 -2.48
CA ALA A 12 -9.18 -11.30 -3.12
C ALA A 12 -8.08 -10.96 -2.11
N THR A 13 -6.83 -11.00 -2.55
CA THR A 13 -5.67 -10.59 -1.74
C THR A 13 -4.76 -9.71 -2.57
N SER A 14 -4.08 -8.78 -1.90
CA SER A 14 -3.04 -7.95 -2.51
C SER A 14 -2.02 -7.50 -1.47
N ILE A 15 -0.93 -6.93 -1.94
CA ILE A 15 0.16 -6.40 -1.11
C ILE A 15 0.49 -4.99 -1.57
N GLY A 16 0.93 -4.15 -0.63
CA GLY A 16 1.54 -2.85 -0.88
C GLY A 16 2.69 -2.57 0.09
N HIS A 17 3.76 -1.97 -0.42
CA HIS A 17 4.90 -1.52 0.37
C HIS A 17 5.66 -0.38 -0.33
N SER A 18 6.11 0.64 0.41
CA SER A 18 6.90 1.73 -0.17
C SER A 18 8.16 2.05 0.65
N PRO A 19 9.12 1.12 0.77
CA PRO A 19 10.28 1.27 1.65
C PRO A 19 11.20 2.43 1.25
N VAL A 20 11.37 2.70 -0.05
CA VAL A 20 12.24 3.81 -0.53
C VAL A 20 11.59 5.17 -0.26
N SER A 21 10.27 5.28 -0.46
CA SER A 21 9.50 6.45 -0.02
C SER A 21 9.60 6.66 1.50
N ALA A 22 9.57 5.57 2.27
CA ALA A 22 9.66 5.64 3.72
C ALA A 22 11.02 6.16 4.20
N LEU A 23 12.13 5.92 3.46
CA LEU A 23 13.43 6.54 3.76
C LEU A 23 13.33 8.08 3.78
N ILE A 24 12.56 8.66 2.86
CA ILE A 24 12.34 10.11 2.74
C ILE A 24 11.36 10.59 3.81
N ASP A 25 10.16 10.00 3.84
CA ASP A 25 9.11 10.33 4.81
C ASP A 25 8.38 9.06 5.26
N PRO A 26 8.50 8.65 6.55
CA PRO A 26 7.85 7.45 7.06
C PRO A 26 6.31 7.56 7.03
N ASN A 27 5.74 8.76 7.09
CA ASN A 27 4.29 8.96 6.99
C ASN A 27 3.80 8.65 5.58
N ALA A 28 4.45 9.25 4.57
CA ALA A 28 4.11 9.07 3.17
C ALA A 28 4.33 7.63 2.72
N GLY A 29 5.51 7.05 3.01
CA GLY A 29 5.79 5.65 2.69
C GLY A 29 4.75 4.69 3.27
N SER A 30 4.28 4.94 4.49
CA SER A 30 3.30 4.06 5.14
C SER A 30 1.87 4.23 4.61
N LYS A 31 1.46 5.46 4.25
CA LYS A 31 0.18 5.66 3.54
C LYS A 31 0.22 5.01 2.16
N ASN A 32 1.34 5.14 1.45
CA ASN A 32 1.54 4.53 0.14
C ASN A 32 1.45 3.01 0.21
N SER A 33 1.97 2.35 1.26
CA SER A 33 1.78 0.90 1.46
C SER A 33 0.30 0.50 1.53
N ILE A 34 -0.54 1.25 2.26
CA ILE A 34 -2.00 1.00 2.27
C ILE A 34 -2.58 1.25 0.88
N ALA A 35 -2.28 2.40 0.28
CA ALA A 35 -2.85 2.79 -1.00
C ALA A 35 -2.50 1.81 -2.11
N GLU A 36 -1.25 1.33 -2.19
CA GLU A 36 -0.81 0.35 -3.17
C GLU A 36 -1.59 -0.96 -3.03
N ALA A 37 -1.73 -1.48 -1.80
CA ALA A 37 -2.55 -2.67 -1.55
C ALA A 37 -4.00 -2.45 -2.02
N LEU A 38 -4.59 -1.30 -1.72
CA LEU A 38 -5.94 -0.98 -2.15
C LEU A 38 -6.05 -0.82 -3.68
N THR A 39 -5.09 -0.18 -4.34
CA THR A 39 -5.09 -0.04 -5.81
C THR A 39 -4.84 -1.36 -6.53
N ASN A 40 -4.18 -2.32 -5.89
CA ASN A 40 -4.00 -3.66 -6.42
C ASN A 40 -5.27 -4.51 -6.28
N ILE A 41 -6.00 -4.40 -5.16
CA ILE A 41 -7.20 -5.24 -4.90
C ILE A 41 -8.49 -4.71 -5.56
N ILE A 42 -8.54 -3.42 -5.89
CA ILE A 42 -9.73 -2.71 -6.42
C ILE A 42 -10.33 -3.32 -7.69
N TRP A 43 -9.60 -4.18 -8.41
CA TRP A 43 -10.06 -4.80 -9.65
C TRP A 43 -10.86 -6.10 -9.43
N ALA A 44 -10.93 -6.57 -8.18
CA ALA A 44 -11.81 -7.66 -7.79
C ALA A 44 -13.20 -7.11 -7.43
N PRO A 45 -14.30 -7.85 -7.70
CA PRO A 45 -15.63 -7.50 -7.22
C PRO A 45 -15.76 -7.73 -5.71
N ILE A 46 -15.49 -6.71 -4.89
CA ILE A 46 -15.42 -6.82 -3.44
C ILE A 46 -16.82 -6.67 -2.84
N GLU A 47 -17.19 -7.60 -1.94
CA GLU A 47 -18.40 -7.47 -1.15
C GLU A 47 -18.33 -6.25 -0.24
N ASN A 48 -19.36 -5.40 -0.23
CA ASN A 48 -19.42 -4.15 0.55
C ASN A 48 -18.34 -3.11 0.21
N GLY A 49 -17.77 -3.15 -1.01
CA GLY A 49 -16.82 -2.15 -1.48
C GLY A 49 -15.59 -2.05 -0.57
N LEU A 50 -15.11 -0.83 -0.32
CA LEU A 50 -13.93 -0.63 0.52
C LEU A 50 -14.14 -1.15 1.95
N LYS A 51 -15.37 -1.08 2.48
CA LYS A 51 -15.70 -1.56 3.84
C LYS A 51 -15.57 -3.08 3.99
N GLY A 52 -15.59 -3.83 2.90
CA GLY A 52 -15.31 -5.26 2.90
C GLY A 52 -13.83 -5.63 3.00
N VAL A 53 -12.93 -4.66 2.93
CA VAL A 53 -11.48 -4.88 2.97
C VAL A 53 -10.99 -4.90 4.42
N SER A 54 -10.20 -5.92 4.75
CA SER A 54 -9.43 -6.01 6.01
C SER A 54 -7.94 -6.02 5.72
N LEU A 55 -7.17 -5.33 6.55
CA LEU A 55 -5.72 -5.20 6.37
C LEU A 55 -4.91 -6.02 7.38
N SER A 56 -3.72 -6.45 6.97
CA SER A 56 -2.65 -6.84 7.88
C SER A 56 -1.48 -5.87 7.75
N ALA A 57 -0.92 -5.41 8.87
CA ALA A 57 0.26 -4.54 8.88
C ALA A 57 1.47 -5.30 9.46
N ASN A 58 2.48 -5.54 8.62
CA ASN A 58 3.73 -6.19 9.03
C ASN A 58 4.86 -5.15 9.02
N TRP A 59 5.47 -4.92 10.18
CA TRP A 59 6.44 -3.86 10.40
C TRP A 59 7.86 -4.41 10.39
N MET A 60 8.70 -3.94 9.46
CA MET A 60 10.12 -4.25 9.41
C MET A 60 10.87 -2.97 9.68
N TRP A 61 11.54 -2.89 10.83
CA TRP A 61 12.16 -1.65 11.27
C TRP A 61 13.52 -1.90 11.93
N PRO A 62 14.55 -1.06 11.66
CA PRO A 62 15.83 -1.15 12.36
C PRO A 62 15.79 -0.36 13.69
N CYS A 63 14.96 -0.78 14.65
CA CYS A 63 14.85 -0.08 15.94
C CYS A 63 16.18 -0.04 16.71
N LYS A 64 16.26 0.84 17.72
CA LYS A 64 17.48 1.14 18.51
C LYS A 64 18.61 1.79 17.70
N ASN A 65 18.31 2.22 16.49
CA ASN A 65 19.15 3.11 15.70
C ASN A 65 18.65 4.54 15.88
N GLU A 66 19.57 5.50 15.86
CA GLU A 66 19.25 6.91 16.08
C GLU A 66 18.11 7.38 15.14
N GLY A 67 17.03 7.91 15.74
CA GLY A 67 15.85 8.40 15.03
C GLY A 67 14.85 7.35 14.55
N GLU A 68 15.23 6.07 14.43
CA GLU A 68 14.38 5.05 13.83
C GLU A 68 13.14 4.71 14.67
N ASP A 69 13.25 4.69 15.99
CA ASP A 69 12.09 4.44 16.88
C ASP A 69 11.02 5.54 16.74
N ALA A 70 11.46 6.80 16.58
CA ALA A 70 10.54 7.92 16.34
C ALA A 70 9.91 7.87 14.93
N ARG A 71 10.66 7.39 13.93
CA ARG A 71 10.15 7.19 12.58
C ARG A 71 9.13 6.06 12.52
N LEU A 72 9.34 4.96 13.27
CA LEU A 72 8.36 3.89 13.44
C LEU A 72 7.06 4.42 14.06
N TYR A 73 7.15 5.22 15.13
CA TYR A 73 5.95 5.80 15.75
C TYR A 73 5.14 6.64 14.74
N LYS A 74 5.80 7.51 13.98
CA LYS A 74 5.15 8.32 12.92
C LYS A 74 4.49 7.44 11.85
N ALA A 75 5.17 6.37 11.44
CA ALA A 75 4.63 5.41 10.47
C ALA A 75 3.35 4.73 10.97
N VAL A 76 3.36 4.22 12.21
CA VAL A 76 2.20 3.60 12.87
C VAL A 76 1.05 4.59 13.03
N GLU A 77 1.34 5.81 13.48
CA GLU A 77 0.33 6.86 13.63
C GLU A 77 -0.31 7.23 12.29
N SER A 78 0.50 7.38 11.23
CA SER A 78 0.03 7.69 9.88
C SER A 78 -0.88 6.59 9.32
N VAL A 79 -0.49 5.32 9.50
CA VAL A 79 -1.30 4.15 9.11
C VAL A 79 -2.62 4.10 9.86
N SER A 80 -2.60 4.33 11.18
CA SER A 80 -3.80 4.35 12.00
C SER A 80 -4.78 5.44 11.56
N LYS A 81 -4.31 6.69 11.43
CA LYS A 81 -5.12 7.82 10.97
C LYS A 81 -5.71 7.55 9.58
N PHE A 82 -4.88 7.11 8.63
CA PHE A 82 -5.34 6.86 7.27
C PHE A 82 -6.35 5.70 7.19
N ALA A 83 -6.13 4.60 7.91
CA ALA A 83 -7.10 3.50 7.97
C ALA A 83 -8.45 3.93 8.57
N ILE A 84 -8.43 4.79 9.61
CA ILE A 84 -9.65 5.39 10.19
C ILE A 84 -10.36 6.29 9.19
N GLU A 85 -9.63 7.12 8.43
CA GLU A 85 -10.20 8.00 7.40
C GLU A 85 -10.84 7.23 6.24
N LEU A 86 -10.22 6.13 5.81
CA LEU A 86 -10.80 5.17 4.86
C LEU A 86 -11.95 4.36 5.50
N GLY A 87 -11.93 4.28 6.83
CA GLY A 87 -12.81 3.50 7.70
C GLY A 87 -12.78 2.01 7.40
N ILE A 88 -11.57 1.47 7.27
CA ILE A 88 -11.26 0.04 7.17
C ILE A 88 -10.43 -0.38 8.38
N ASN A 89 -10.41 -1.67 8.69
CA ASN A 89 -9.73 -2.19 9.87
C ASN A 89 -8.33 -2.75 9.55
N ILE A 90 -7.49 -2.83 10.58
CA ILE A 90 -6.21 -3.55 10.57
C ILE A 90 -6.28 -4.60 11.70
N PRO A 91 -7.02 -5.71 11.52
CA PRO A 91 -7.28 -6.67 12.60
C PRO A 91 -6.07 -7.50 13.02
N THR A 92 -5.01 -7.53 12.22
CA THR A 92 -3.83 -8.37 12.48
C THR A 92 -2.54 -7.73 11.98
N GLY A 93 -1.42 -8.20 12.50
CA GLY A 93 -0.11 -7.69 12.13
C GLY A 93 0.99 -8.41 12.89
N LYS A 94 2.24 -8.05 12.55
CA LYS A 94 3.45 -8.53 13.21
C LYS A 94 4.55 -7.50 13.08
N ASP A 95 5.57 -7.61 13.91
CA ASP A 95 6.76 -6.78 13.86
C ASP A 95 8.06 -7.61 13.82
N SER A 96 9.06 -7.03 13.16
CA SER A 96 10.46 -7.45 13.13
C SER A 96 11.32 -6.20 13.26
N LEU A 97 11.86 -5.98 14.47
CA LEU A 97 12.43 -4.69 14.88
C LEU A 97 13.96 -4.66 14.94
N SER A 98 14.63 -5.68 14.41
CA SER A 98 16.09 -5.81 14.37
C SER A 98 16.62 -5.86 12.93
N MET A 99 16.07 -5.02 12.04
CA MET A 99 16.42 -5.02 10.62
C MET A 99 17.76 -4.31 10.32
N ASN A 100 18.80 -4.65 11.09
CA ASN A 100 20.16 -4.17 10.90
C ASN A 100 21.16 -5.34 10.90
N GLN A 101 22.20 -5.20 10.10
CA GLN A 101 23.31 -6.15 10.04
C GLN A 101 24.62 -5.39 10.25
N LYS A 102 25.40 -5.83 11.24
CA LYS A 102 26.72 -5.28 11.55
C LYS A 102 27.82 -6.19 11.01
N TYR A 103 28.81 -5.58 10.41
CA TYR A 103 30.08 -6.16 9.96
C TYR A 103 31.23 -5.38 10.63
N GLU A 104 32.47 -5.85 10.50
CA GLU A 104 33.64 -5.23 11.16
C GLU A 104 33.79 -3.73 10.84
N ASN A 105 33.55 -3.33 9.58
CA ASN A 105 33.75 -1.95 9.11
C ASN A 105 32.49 -1.33 8.49
N LEU A 106 31.32 -1.98 8.60
CA LEU A 106 30.09 -1.55 7.95
C LEU A 106 28.86 -1.93 8.77
N GLU A 107 27.89 -1.04 8.84
CA GLU A 107 26.52 -1.36 9.29
C GLU A 107 25.54 -1.12 8.15
N VAL A 108 24.74 -2.13 7.84
CA VAL A 108 23.69 -2.08 6.82
C VAL A 108 22.34 -2.09 7.52
N LYS A 109 21.48 -1.11 7.21
CA LYS A 109 20.13 -0.99 7.77
C LYS A 109 19.12 -1.13 6.65
N SER A 110 18.09 -1.94 6.86
CA SER A 110 16.93 -1.92 5.98
C SER A 110 16.15 -0.61 6.17
N PRO A 111 15.48 -0.08 5.13
CA PRO A 111 14.49 0.96 5.32
C PRO A 111 13.43 0.51 6.33
N GLY A 112 13.09 1.39 7.28
CA GLY A 112 11.89 1.21 8.08
C GLY A 112 10.66 1.21 7.18
N THR A 113 9.88 0.12 7.18
CA THR A 113 8.74 -0.04 6.28
C THR A 113 7.62 -0.86 6.91
N VAL A 114 6.39 -0.56 6.50
CA VAL A 114 5.23 -1.44 6.68
C VAL A 114 4.91 -2.13 5.36
N ILE A 115 4.71 -3.45 5.42
CA ILE A 115 4.13 -4.24 4.33
C ILE A 115 2.66 -4.47 4.70
N VAL A 116 1.78 -3.94 3.85
CA VAL A 116 0.34 -4.06 4.03
C VAL A 116 -0.18 -5.18 3.14
N SER A 117 -0.88 -6.15 3.72
CA SER A 117 -1.68 -7.10 2.95
C SER A 117 -3.14 -6.71 3.07
N ALA A 118 -3.86 -6.62 1.95
CA ALA A 118 -5.30 -6.42 1.95
C ALA A 118 -6.00 -7.72 1.56
N THR A 119 -7.09 -8.03 2.24
CA THR A 119 -7.91 -9.21 2.01
C THR A 119 -9.38 -8.80 1.97
N ALA A 120 -10.14 -9.34 1.02
CA ALA A 120 -11.57 -9.08 0.92
C ALA A 120 -12.34 -10.28 0.34
N HIS A 121 -13.62 -10.39 0.67
CA HIS A 121 -14.53 -11.34 0.03
C HIS A 121 -14.82 -10.85 -1.40
N CYS A 122 -14.54 -11.69 -2.38
CA CYS A 122 -14.87 -11.48 -3.78
C CYS A 122 -16.20 -12.16 -4.12
N ASN A 123 -17.18 -11.39 -4.59
CA ASN A 123 -18.52 -11.89 -4.94
C ASN A 123 -18.54 -12.75 -6.20
N ASN A 124 -17.67 -12.45 -7.16
CA ASN A 124 -17.65 -13.16 -8.43
C ASN A 124 -16.24 -13.15 -9.05
N ILE A 125 -15.52 -14.26 -8.88
CA ILE A 125 -14.17 -14.44 -9.41
C ILE A 125 -14.09 -14.37 -10.94
N SER A 126 -15.20 -14.53 -11.66
CA SER A 126 -15.24 -14.43 -13.12
C SER A 126 -15.32 -12.98 -13.64
N ASN A 127 -15.57 -12.00 -12.77
CA ASN A 127 -15.70 -10.58 -13.11
C ASN A 127 -14.47 -9.75 -12.70
N ILE A 128 -13.35 -10.39 -12.40
CA ILE A 128 -12.09 -9.70 -12.08
C ILE A 128 -11.57 -8.98 -13.33
N ILE A 129 -11.14 -7.73 -13.16
CA ILE A 129 -10.50 -6.95 -14.22
C ILE A 129 -9.01 -7.24 -14.22
N GLU A 130 -8.48 -7.64 -15.37
CA GLU A 130 -7.05 -7.89 -15.57
C GLU A 130 -6.42 -6.76 -16.39
N PRO A 131 -5.11 -6.48 -16.21
CA PRO A 131 -4.39 -5.45 -16.95
C PRO A 131 -4.05 -5.89 -18.39
N VAL A 132 -5.04 -6.42 -19.11
CA VAL A 132 -4.92 -6.86 -20.51
C VAL A 132 -5.69 -5.89 -21.40
N PHE A 133 -4.96 -5.02 -22.09
CA PHE A 133 -5.56 -4.11 -23.06
C PHE A 133 -6.22 -4.90 -24.19
N LYS A 134 -7.46 -4.52 -24.50
CA LYS A 134 -8.22 -5.07 -25.62
C LYS A 134 -8.30 -4.02 -26.72
N LEU A 135 -7.89 -4.39 -27.93
CA LEU A 135 -8.00 -3.55 -29.11
C LEU A 135 -9.47 -3.13 -29.31
N ASP A 136 -9.67 -1.87 -29.71
CA ASP A 136 -10.99 -1.31 -30.03
C ASP A 136 -12.03 -1.37 -28.89
N LYS A 137 -11.58 -1.37 -27.61
CA LYS A 137 -12.47 -1.43 -26.43
C LYS A 137 -12.64 -0.12 -25.65
N GLY A 138 -12.18 1.02 -26.18
CA GLY A 138 -12.47 2.34 -25.63
C GLY A 138 -11.23 3.17 -25.30
N SER A 139 -11.45 4.24 -24.54
CA SER A 139 -10.41 5.19 -24.15
C SER A 139 -9.63 4.72 -22.92
N ILE A 140 -8.41 5.24 -22.77
CA ILE A 140 -7.57 5.04 -21.59
C ILE A 140 -7.72 6.26 -20.68
N PHE A 141 -8.00 6.03 -19.40
CA PHE A 141 -8.16 7.07 -18.40
C PHE A 141 -7.03 6.98 -17.38
N TYR A 142 -6.46 8.13 -17.02
CA TYR A 142 -5.58 8.27 -15.88
C TYR A 142 -6.38 8.84 -14.71
N ILE A 143 -6.33 8.15 -13.57
CA ILE A 143 -6.99 8.60 -12.33
C ILE A 143 -5.89 8.80 -11.28
N ASN A 144 -5.72 10.04 -10.83
CA ASN A 144 -4.73 10.36 -9.80
C ASN A 144 -5.31 10.13 -8.40
N LEU A 145 -5.31 8.87 -7.92
CA LEU A 145 -5.81 8.54 -6.57
C LEU A 145 -5.04 9.23 -5.44
N SER A 146 -3.80 9.66 -5.67
CA SER A 146 -2.98 10.33 -4.65
C SER A 146 -3.44 11.76 -4.35
N SER A 147 -4.08 12.42 -5.33
CA SER A 147 -4.31 13.88 -5.30
C SER A 147 -3.04 14.68 -4.98
N ASP A 148 -1.89 14.14 -5.39
CA ASP A 148 -0.57 14.73 -5.19
C ASP A 148 0.06 15.10 -6.52
N ASP A 149 1.07 15.97 -6.45
CA ASP A 149 1.88 16.38 -7.60
C ASP A 149 2.87 15.28 -8.01
N PHE A 150 3.38 15.37 -9.23
CA PHE A 150 4.38 14.43 -9.75
C PHE A 150 5.73 14.58 -9.04
N LYS A 151 5.95 13.73 -8.02
CA LYS A 151 7.19 13.66 -7.23
C LYS A 151 8.00 12.42 -7.62
N LEU A 152 9.31 12.60 -7.78
CA LEU A 152 10.24 11.52 -8.16
C LEU A 152 10.98 10.89 -6.97
N GLY A 153 10.86 11.45 -5.76
CA GLY A 153 11.51 10.88 -4.59
C GLY A 153 10.96 9.50 -4.26
N GLY A 154 11.84 8.54 -3.98
CA GLY A 154 11.49 7.16 -3.70
C GLY A 154 11.13 6.32 -4.94
N SER A 155 11.23 6.89 -6.15
CA SER A 155 10.91 6.17 -7.39
C SER A 155 12.04 5.25 -7.85
N ALA A 156 11.68 4.25 -8.66
CA ALA A 156 12.65 3.41 -9.36
C ALA A 156 13.61 4.25 -10.25
N PHE A 157 13.11 5.32 -10.86
CA PHE A 157 13.93 6.25 -11.65
C PHE A 157 15.03 6.89 -10.81
N SER A 158 14.71 7.42 -9.63
CA SER A 158 15.70 7.99 -8.73
C SER A 158 16.75 6.94 -8.34
N GLN A 159 16.31 5.72 -8.03
CA GLN A 159 17.19 4.64 -7.60
C GLN A 159 18.22 4.24 -8.69
N ILE A 160 17.80 4.15 -9.96
CA ILE A 160 18.71 3.77 -11.06
C ILE A 160 19.77 4.85 -11.36
N ILE A 161 19.53 6.11 -11.01
CA ILE A 161 20.51 7.20 -11.14
C ILE A 161 21.32 7.40 -9.85
N GLY A 162 21.26 6.46 -8.90
CA GLY A 162 22.03 6.51 -7.66
C GLY A 162 21.53 7.54 -6.64
N ASN A 163 20.24 7.90 -6.68
CA ASN A 163 19.63 8.85 -5.76
C ASN A 163 18.31 8.30 -5.17
N ILE A 164 17.83 8.91 -4.10
CA ILE A 164 16.48 8.66 -3.58
C ILE A 164 15.58 9.89 -3.74
N GLY A 165 16.12 11.10 -3.78
CA GLY A 165 15.38 12.35 -3.81
C GLY A 165 14.89 12.83 -2.43
N ASN A 166 14.27 14.02 -2.40
CA ASN A 166 13.90 14.70 -1.15
C ASN A 166 12.38 14.75 -0.88
N ASN A 167 11.56 14.55 -1.91
CA ASN A 167 10.10 14.65 -1.83
C ASN A 167 9.48 13.39 -2.45
N THR A 168 8.77 12.59 -1.65
CA THR A 168 8.04 11.40 -2.10
C THR A 168 6.56 11.71 -2.27
N PRO A 169 5.84 11.05 -3.20
CA PRO A 169 4.38 11.13 -3.26
C PRO A 169 3.73 10.60 -1.99
N THR A 170 2.53 11.11 -1.67
CA THR A 170 1.65 10.66 -0.58
C THR A 170 0.18 10.78 -0.97
N ILE A 171 -0.73 10.34 -0.11
CA ILE A 171 -2.18 10.48 -0.32
C ILE A 171 -2.63 11.75 0.39
N ASN A 172 -2.98 12.77 -0.39
CA ASN A 172 -3.39 14.09 0.11
C ASN A 172 -4.89 14.18 0.41
N ASP A 173 -5.73 13.39 -0.27
CA ASP A 173 -7.19 13.40 -0.07
C ASP A 173 -7.73 11.97 0.09
N SER A 174 -7.95 11.58 1.33
CA SER A 174 -8.53 10.27 1.69
C SER A 174 -9.99 10.14 1.26
N LYS A 175 -10.78 11.23 1.25
CA LYS A 175 -12.19 11.19 0.80
C LYS A 175 -12.26 10.97 -0.70
N TYR A 176 -11.42 11.64 -1.47
CA TYR A 176 -11.30 11.41 -2.90
C TYR A 176 -10.86 9.98 -3.19
N PHE A 177 -9.86 9.46 -2.46
CA PHE A 177 -9.42 8.07 -2.58
C PHE A 177 -10.58 7.08 -2.39
N VAL A 178 -11.37 7.24 -1.31
CA VAL A 178 -12.57 6.42 -1.05
C VAL A 178 -13.57 6.54 -2.19
N ASN A 179 -13.86 7.76 -2.65
CA ASN A 179 -14.83 7.98 -3.72
C ASN A 179 -14.41 7.29 -5.03
N VAL A 180 -13.12 7.36 -5.40
CA VAL A 180 -12.61 6.65 -6.58
C VAL A 180 -12.71 5.14 -6.38
N PHE A 181 -12.35 4.63 -5.20
CA PHE A 181 -12.45 3.20 -4.89
C PHE A 181 -13.89 2.69 -5.07
N GLU A 182 -14.84 3.36 -4.44
CA GLU A 182 -16.27 3.03 -4.53
C GLU A 182 -16.85 3.25 -5.92
N THR A 183 -16.26 4.13 -6.73
CA THR A 183 -16.70 4.33 -8.12
C THR A 183 -16.26 3.18 -9.01
N ILE A 184 -15.05 2.65 -8.84
CA ILE A 184 -14.54 1.51 -9.60
C ILE A 184 -15.25 0.21 -9.21
N GLN A 185 -15.72 0.10 -7.96
CA GLN A 185 -16.45 -1.08 -7.47
C GLN A 185 -17.90 -1.18 -7.97
N LYS A 186 -18.44 -0.15 -8.65
CA LYS A 186 -19.79 -0.15 -9.24
C LYS A 186 -19.78 -0.70 -10.65
#